data_AF-A0A936M3V5-F1
#
_entry.id   AF-A0A936M3V5-F1
#
_cell.length_a   1.000
_cell.length_b   1.000
_cell.length_c   1.000
_cell.angle_alpha   90.00
_cell.angle_beta   90.00
_cell.angle_gamma   90.00
#
_symmetry.space_group_name_H-M   'P 1'
#
loop_
_entity.id
_entity.type
_entity.pdbx_description
1 polymer ?
#
loop_
_entity_poly.entity_id
_entity_poly.type
_entity_poly.pdbx_seq_one_letter_code
_entity_poly.pdbx_strand_id
1 'polypeptide(L)'
;MKHLIALILIVAAGLAAAERFDHQVREMFFAGYSGNRPALEKAMAVCESILQENPEHAEALVWSGGGLLFLAGELFQRGDGRNGTEAWQRGLERMDRAVRLEPGNLAVRIPRGAAVLQASNFVPNPPTARSLLERGVSDYEFAYKAQESVLDQMSGHAIGELLVGLADGHRRLGNADQAKHYFQKLLAVGAKSGHEAEAKEYLETGTLGKPVRCVGCHTR
;
A
#
# COMPACT_ATOMS: atom_id res chain seq x y z
N MET A 1 5.90 -55.09 -28.03
CA MET A 1 6.52 -53.75 -28.11
C MET A 1 5.48 -52.73 -27.68
N LYS A 2 5.89 -51.80 -26.82
CA LYS A 2 5.05 -50.91 -26.01
C LYS A 2 4.39 -49.83 -26.90
N HIS A 3 3.07 -49.80 -26.97
CA HIS A 3 2.34 -48.62 -27.43
C HIS A 3 2.05 -47.73 -26.21
N LEU A 4 2.92 -46.74 -25.99
CA LEU A 4 2.70 -45.69 -24.99
C LEU A 4 1.91 -44.57 -25.68
N ILE A 5 0.61 -44.50 -25.42
CA ILE A 5 -0.23 -43.36 -25.78
C ILE A 5 0.08 -42.26 -24.78
N ALA A 6 0.78 -41.21 -25.22
CA ALA A 6 0.99 -40.01 -24.44
C ALA A 6 -0.30 -39.20 -24.41
N LEU A 7 -1.00 -39.23 -23.28
CA LEU A 7 -2.14 -38.37 -23.00
C LEU A 7 -1.59 -36.97 -22.66
N ILE A 8 -1.56 -36.07 -23.64
CA ILE A 8 -1.28 -34.65 -23.41
C ILE A 8 -2.56 -34.04 -22.81
N LEU A 9 -2.62 -33.99 -21.48
CA LEU A 9 -3.55 -33.14 -20.77
C LEU A 9 -3.11 -31.69 -20.98
N ILE A 10 -3.69 -31.04 -22.00
CA ILE A 10 -3.71 -29.59 -22.09
C ILE A 10 -4.62 -29.11 -20.95
N VAL A 11 -4.02 -28.84 -19.78
CA VAL A 11 -4.66 -28.01 -18.78
C VAL A 11 -4.73 -26.62 -19.41
N ALA A 12 -5.89 -26.32 -20.00
CA ALA A 12 -6.22 -24.96 -20.41
C ALA A 12 -6.17 -24.11 -19.14
N ALA A 13 -5.06 -23.40 -18.96
CA ALA A 13 -4.94 -22.36 -17.97
C ALA A 13 -6.02 -21.33 -18.27
N GLY A 14 -7.07 -21.33 -17.45
CA GLY A 14 -8.07 -20.28 -17.40
C GLY A 14 -7.41 -18.99 -16.96
N LEU A 15 -6.76 -18.30 -17.89
CA LEU A 15 -6.33 -16.91 -17.77
C LEU A 15 -7.42 -16.02 -18.39
N ALA A 16 -8.66 -16.21 -17.96
CA ALA A 16 -9.55 -15.07 -17.90
C ALA A 16 -9.03 -14.25 -16.74
N ALA A 17 -8.46 -13.07 -17.03
CA ALA A 17 -8.07 -12.11 -16.02
C ALA A 17 -9.31 -11.84 -15.15
N ALA A 18 -9.39 -12.51 -14.00
CA ALA A 18 -10.32 -12.13 -12.96
C ALA A 18 -10.10 -10.63 -12.74
N GLU A 19 -11.17 -9.85 -12.79
CA GLU A 19 -11.10 -8.42 -12.56
C GLU A 19 -10.34 -8.20 -11.26
N ARG A 20 -9.21 -7.50 -11.33
CA ARG A 20 -8.31 -7.32 -10.19
C ARG A 20 -9.13 -6.84 -9.00
N PHE A 21 -9.05 -7.55 -7.87
CA PHE A 21 -9.90 -7.25 -6.72
C PHE A 21 -9.74 -5.80 -6.27
N ASP A 22 -8.53 -5.23 -6.38
CA ASP A 22 -8.29 -3.83 -6.08
C ASP A 22 -9.19 -2.85 -6.86
N HIS A 23 -9.59 -3.14 -8.10
CA HIS A 23 -10.50 -2.28 -8.86
C HIS A 23 -11.90 -2.20 -8.25
N GLN A 24 -12.32 -3.22 -7.50
CA GLN A 24 -13.63 -3.27 -6.87
C GLN A 24 -13.69 -2.40 -5.61
N VAL A 25 -12.58 -2.22 -4.90
CA VAL A 25 -12.58 -1.61 -3.55
C VAL A 25 -11.78 -0.33 -3.44
N ARG A 26 -10.74 -0.14 -4.27
CA ARG A 26 -9.75 0.93 -4.15
C ARG A 26 -10.37 2.32 -4.10
N GLU A 27 -11.24 2.64 -5.06
CA GLU A 27 -11.86 3.97 -5.12
C GLU A 27 -12.75 4.25 -3.91
N MET A 28 -13.49 3.24 -3.45
CA MET A 28 -14.33 3.36 -2.27
C MET A 28 -13.51 3.54 -0.98
N PHE A 29 -12.37 2.85 -0.85
CA PHE A 29 -11.44 3.07 0.26
C PHE A 29 -10.88 4.49 0.25
N PHE A 30 -10.38 4.98 -0.88
CA PHE A 30 -9.83 6.33 -0.97
C PHE A 30 -10.89 7.42 -0.74
N ALA A 31 -12.11 7.24 -1.26
CA ALA A 31 -13.24 8.11 -0.94
C ALA A 31 -13.56 8.06 0.56
N GLY A 32 -13.52 6.88 1.16
CA GLY A 32 -13.65 6.64 2.59
C GLY A 32 -12.65 7.40 3.44
N TYR A 33 -11.37 7.28 3.10
CA TYR A 33 -10.27 7.98 3.78
C TYR A 33 -10.36 9.50 3.64
N SER A 34 -11.07 9.97 2.62
CA SER A 34 -11.37 11.37 2.34
C SER A 34 -12.63 11.89 3.04
N GLY A 35 -13.30 11.06 3.84
CA GLY A 35 -14.48 11.42 4.63
C GLY A 35 -15.81 10.85 4.13
N ASN A 36 -15.84 10.13 3.00
CA ASN A 36 -17.06 9.46 2.53
C ASN A 36 -17.29 8.15 3.30
N ARG A 37 -17.87 8.27 4.50
CA ARG A 37 -18.13 7.13 5.38
C ARG A 37 -18.93 5.99 4.72
N PRO A 38 -20.02 6.24 3.96
CA PRO A 38 -20.73 5.18 3.24
C PRO A 38 -19.86 4.41 2.25
N ALA A 39 -18.93 5.08 1.56
CA ALA A 39 -18.00 4.41 0.66
C ALA A 39 -17.04 3.48 1.41
N LEU A 40 -16.50 3.94 2.56
CA LEU A 40 -15.65 3.09 3.41
C LEU A 40 -16.40 1.85 3.89
N GLU A 41 -17.62 2.02 4.39
CA GLU A 41 -18.47 0.91 4.88
C GLU A 41 -18.75 -0.09 3.77
N LYS A 42 -19.06 0.38 2.56
CA LYS A 42 -19.27 -0.48 1.40
C LYS A 42 -17.99 -1.23 1.00
N ALA A 43 -16.83 -0.57 0.98
CA ALA A 43 -15.55 -1.23 0.67
C ALA A 43 -15.20 -2.32 1.68
N MET A 44 -15.41 -2.03 2.98
CA MET A 44 -15.22 -2.99 4.07
C MET A 44 -16.17 -4.18 3.92
N ALA A 45 -17.45 -3.94 3.63
CA ALA A 45 -18.42 -5.00 3.42
C ALA A 45 -18.07 -5.92 2.25
N VAL A 46 -17.58 -5.38 1.13
CA VAL A 46 -17.07 -6.18 0.01
C VAL A 46 -15.90 -7.07 0.45
N CYS A 47 -14.94 -6.53 1.20
CA CYS A 47 -13.83 -7.33 1.71
C CYS A 47 -14.32 -8.44 2.65
N GLU A 48 -15.23 -8.14 3.59
CA GLU A 48 -15.75 -9.16 4.51
C GLU A 48 -16.55 -10.25 3.80
N SER A 49 -17.35 -9.90 2.77
CA SER A 49 -18.07 -10.89 1.96
C SER A 49 -17.10 -11.86 1.29
N ILE A 50 -16.02 -11.35 0.70
CA ILE A 50 -14.98 -12.20 0.09
C ILE A 50 -14.26 -13.04 1.15
N LEU A 51 -14.00 -12.50 2.34
CA LEU A 51 -13.33 -13.23 3.42
C LEU A 51 -14.22 -14.29 4.07
N GLN A 52 -15.55 -14.16 4.00
CA GLN A 52 -16.49 -15.20 4.42
C GLN A 52 -16.44 -16.41 3.48
N GLU A 53 -16.35 -16.16 2.18
CA GLU A 53 -16.25 -17.22 1.16
C GLU A 53 -14.85 -17.82 1.07
N ASN A 54 -13.82 -16.97 1.17
CA ASN A 54 -12.41 -17.32 1.12
C ASN A 54 -11.62 -16.55 2.20
N PRO A 55 -11.49 -17.12 3.42
CA PRO A 55 -10.75 -16.50 4.53
C PRO A 55 -9.26 -16.25 4.27
N GLU A 56 -8.72 -16.81 3.18
CA GLU A 56 -7.32 -16.68 2.76
C GLU A 56 -7.15 -15.80 1.52
N HIS A 57 -8.19 -15.07 1.10
CA HIS A 57 -8.07 -14.14 -0.01
C HIS A 57 -7.12 -12.97 0.36
N ALA A 58 -5.90 -13.00 -0.16
CA ALA A 58 -4.84 -12.09 0.27
C ALA A 58 -5.15 -10.61 0.00
N GLU A 59 -5.71 -10.27 -1.17
CA GLU A 59 -6.07 -8.87 -1.45
C GLU A 59 -7.20 -8.34 -0.54
N ALA A 60 -8.25 -9.13 -0.29
CA ALA A 60 -9.31 -8.74 0.65
C ALA A 60 -8.78 -8.58 2.08
N LEU A 61 -7.85 -9.44 2.52
CA LEU A 61 -7.18 -9.31 3.81
C LEU A 61 -6.42 -7.97 3.91
N VAL A 62 -5.62 -7.62 2.90
CA VAL A 62 -4.81 -6.39 2.99
C VAL A 62 -5.65 -5.12 2.93
N TRP A 63 -6.64 -5.07 2.05
CA TRP A 63 -7.52 -3.92 1.90
C TRP A 63 -8.37 -3.71 3.16
N SER A 64 -8.96 -4.79 3.68
CA SER A 64 -9.68 -4.75 4.95
C SER A 64 -8.77 -4.35 6.12
N GLY A 65 -7.51 -4.83 6.12
CA GLY A 65 -6.52 -4.44 7.12
C GLY A 65 -6.18 -2.95 7.10
N GLY A 66 -6.02 -2.36 5.91
CA GLY A 66 -5.86 -0.92 5.74
C GLY A 66 -7.07 -0.12 6.23
N GLY A 67 -8.29 -0.59 5.93
CA GLY A 67 -9.53 -0.02 6.47
C GLY A 67 -9.60 -0.06 7.99
N LEU A 68 -9.22 -1.17 8.61
CA LEU A 68 -9.17 -1.30 10.08
C LEU A 68 -8.14 -0.34 10.71
N LEU A 69 -6.98 -0.12 10.10
CA LEU A 69 -6.02 0.87 10.59
C LEU A 69 -6.58 2.29 10.53
N PHE A 70 -7.30 2.62 9.46
CA PHE A 70 -7.97 3.92 9.35
C PHE A 70 -9.01 4.11 10.46
N LEU A 71 -9.89 3.12 10.65
CA LEU A 71 -10.90 3.14 11.71
C LEU A 71 -10.28 3.19 13.11
N ALA A 72 -9.16 2.50 13.33
CA ALA A 72 -8.40 2.58 14.58
C ALA A 72 -7.97 4.03 14.87
N GLY A 73 -7.46 4.74 13.86
CA GLY A 73 -7.11 6.16 13.96
C GLY A 73 -8.28 7.04 14.40
N GLU A 74 -9.46 6.86 13.81
CA GLU A 74 -10.66 7.59 14.21
C GLU A 74 -11.11 7.26 15.65
N LEU A 75 -11.04 5.99 16.04
CA LEU A 75 -11.38 5.55 17.40
C LEU A 75 -10.44 6.17 18.43
N PHE A 76 -9.13 6.19 18.16
CA PHE A 76 -8.16 6.86 19.04
C PHE A 76 -8.43 8.36 19.16
N GLN A 77 -8.75 9.05 18.04
CA GLN A 77 -9.08 10.47 18.06
C GLN A 77 -10.32 10.79 18.92
N ARG A 78 -11.26 9.86 19.02
CA ARG A 78 -12.48 10.00 19.84
C ARG A 78 -12.29 9.52 21.29
N GLY A 79 -11.08 9.11 21.67
CA GLY A 79 -10.77 8.61 23.01
C GLY A 79 -11.17 7.15 23.26
N ASP A 80 -11.62 6.41 22.25
CA ASP A 80 -11.97 4.99 22.36
C ASP A 80 -10.72 4.11 22.17
N GLY A 81 -9.84 4.16 23.17
CA GLY A 81 -8.55 3.47 23.13
C GLY A 81 -8.65 1.95 23.02
N ARG A 82 -9.67 1.35 23.65
CA ARG A 82 -9.85 -0.12 23.64
C ARG A 82 -10.22 -0.61 22.24
N ASN A 83 -11.27 -0.07 21.64
CA ASN A 83 -11.70 -0.50 20.31
C ASN A 83 -10.68 -0.07 19.25
N GLY A 84 -10.03 1.09 19.43
CA GLY A 84 -8.92 1.52 18.57
C GLY A 84 -7.76 0.52 18.57
N THR A 85 -7.39 0.01 19.75
CA THR A 85 -6.33 -1.02 19.86
C THR A 85 -6.72 -2.33 19.20
N GLU A 86 -7.96 -2.77 19.37
CA GLU A 86 -8.45 -4.00 18.73
C GLU A 86 -8.46 -3.89 17.20
N ALA A 87 -9.01 -2.80 16.67
CA ALA A 87 -9.02 -2.54 15.23
C ALA A 87 -7.60 -2.45 14.66
N TRP A 88 -6.69 -1.78 15.38
CA TRP A 88 -5.28 -1.68 15.02
C TRP A 88 -4.61 -3.06 14.91
N GLN A 89 -4.73 -3.89 15.94
CA GLN A 89 -4.12 -5.23 15.98
C GLN A 89 -4.66 -6.11 14.85
N ARG A 90 -5.98 -6.19 14.71
CA ARG A 90 -6.63 -6.96 13.64
C ARG A 90 -6.22 -6.46 12.25
N GLY A 91 -6.08 -5.14 12.09
CA GLY A 91 -5.63 -4.53 10.84
C GLY A 91 -4.23 -5.00 10.44
N LEU A 92 -3.27 -4.92 11.37
CA LEU A 92 -1.90 -5.40 11.13
C LEU A 92 -1.86 -6.91 10.89
N GLU A 93 -2.57 -7.71 11.68
CA GLU A 93 -2.61 -9.17 11.53
C GLU A 93 -3.13 -9.61 10.17
N ARG A 94 -4.20 -8.97 9.67
CA ARG A 94 -4.74 -9.25 8.34
C ARG A 94 -3.73 -8.95 7.23
N MET A 95 -3.09 -7.79 7.28
CA MET A 95 -2.09 -7.42 6.27
C MET A 95 -0.84 -8.31 6.33
N ASP A 96 -0.39 -8.68 7.53
CA ASP A 96 0.74 -9.60 7.68
C ASP A 96 0.40 -11.02 7.21
N ARG A 97 -0.84 -11.47 7.44
CA ARG A 97 -1.34 -12.73 6.87
C ARG A 97 -1.39 -12.67 5.35
N ALA A 98 -1.88 -11.57 4.77
CA ALA A 98 -1.94 -11.40 3.32
C ALA A 98 -0.55 -11.56 2.67
N VAL A 99 0.49 -10.93 3.24
CA VAL A 99 1.87 -11.06 2.73
C VAL A 99 2.46 -12.45 2.98
N ARG A 100 2.08 -13.15 4.06
CA ARG A 100 2.49 -14.55 4.23
C ARG A 100 1.87 -15.47 3.20
N LEU A 101 0.62 -15.25 2.83
CA LEU A 101 -0.09 -16.03 1.82
C LEU A 101 0.46 -15.78 0.42
N GLU A 102 0.70 -14.51 0.08
CA GLU A 102 1.15 -14.11 -1.25
C GLU A 102 2.33 -13.12 -1.18
N PRO A 103 3.54 -13.59 -0.78
CA PRO A 103 4.68 -12.72 -0.58
C PRO A 103 5.19 -12.08 -1.87
N GLY A 104 4.82 -12.58 -3.04
CA GLY A 104 5.19 -12.02 -4.34
C GLY A 104 4.15 -11.07 -4.95
N ASN A 105 2.95 -10.95 -4.36
CA ASN A 105 1.86 -10.23 -5.01
C ASN A 105 1.95 -8.71 -4.78
N LEU A 106 2.11 -7.96 -5.86
CA LEU A 106 2.12 -6.49 -5.84
C LEU A 106 0.79 -5.89 -5.37
N ALA A 107 -0.34 -6.52 -5.69
CA ALA A 107 -1.67 -6.12 -5.22
C ALA A 107 -1.86 -6.34 -3.72
N VAL A 108 -0.93 -7.05 -3.06
CA VAL A 108 -0.86 -7.18 -1.61
C VAL A 108 0.16 -6.21 -1.02
N ARG A 109 1.37 -6.18 -1.56
CA ARG A 109 2.47 -5.39 -0.98
C ARG A 109 2.27 -3.90 -1.08
N ILE A 110 1.82 -3.40 -2.23
CA ILE A 110 1.62 -1.95 -2.45
C ILE A 110 0.57 -1.38 -1.45
N PRO A 111 -0.65 -1.93 -1.30
CA PRO A 111 -1.60 -1.40 -0.33
C PRO A 111 -1.15 -1.57 1.13
N ARG A 112 -0.47 -2.67 1.50
CA ARG A 112 0.11 -2.78 2.85
C ARG A 112 1.13 -1.68 3.09
N GLY A 113 2.06 -1.49 2.15
CA GLY A 113 3.10 -0.49 2.24
C GLY A 113 2.52 0.92 2.42
N ALA A 114 1.53 1.28 1.60
CA ALA A 114 0.82 2.56 1.71
C ALA A 114 0.17 2.74 3.10
N ALA A 115 -0.58 1.73 3.55
CA ALA A 115 -1.31 1.80 4.81
C ALA A 115 -0.37 1.96 6.03
N VAL A 116 0.70 1.18 6.11
CA VAL A 116 1.62 1.23 7.26
C VAL A 116 2.55 2.46 7.21
N LEU A 117 2.97 2.92 6.02
CA LEU A 117 3.68 4.19 5.86
C LEU A 117 2.80 5.35 6.34
N GLN A 118 1.51 5.37 5.98
CA GLN A 118 0.60 6.41 6.42
C GLN A 118 0.35 6.34 7.93
N ALA A 119 0.07 5.15 8.47
CA ALA A 119 -0.20 4.95 9.90
C ALA A 119 0.98 5.35 10.78
N SER A 120 2.22 5.10 10.33
CA SER A 120 3.44 5.44 11.08
C SER A 120 3.60 6.94 11.36
N ASN A 121 2.91 7.83 10.64
CA ASN A 121 2.90 9.27 10.93
C ASN A 121 2.18 9.63 12.23
N PHE A 122 1.31 8.74 12.73
CA PHE A 122 0.41 9.03 13.84
C PHE A 122 0.70 8.20 15.09
N VAL A 123 1.68 7.30 15.03
CA VAL A 123 2.05 6.44 16.18
C VAL A 123 2.99 7.21 17.11
N PRO A 124 2.60 7.47 18.37
CA PRO A 124 3.43 8.24 19.30
C PRO A 124 4.67 7.47 19.79
N ASN A 125 4.59 6.14 19.85
CA ASN A 125 5.70 5.30 20.29
C ASN A 125 6.75 5.15 19.16
N PRO A 126 7.98 5.69 19.32
CA PRO A 126 8.96 5.71 18.22
C PRO A 126 9.39 4.32 17.72
N PRO A 127 9.65 3.31 18.57
CA PRO A 127 9.93 1.95 18.10
C PRO A 127 8.81 1.36 17.24
N THR A 128 7.55 1.51 17.64
CA THR A 128 6.39 1.03 16.85
C THR A 128 6.28 1.79 15.53
N ALA A 129 6.43 3.12 15.55
CA ALA A 129 6.41 3.93 14.32
C ALA A 129 7.52 3.50 13.35
N ARG A 130 8.74 3.27 13.86
CA ARG A 130 9.88 2.78 13.08
C ARG A 130 9.62 1.39 12.48
N SER A 131 9.05 0.46 13.25
CA SER A 131 8.71 -0.88 12.75
C SER A 131 7.70 -0.83 11.60
N LEU A 132 6.73 0.08 11.63
CA LEU A 132 5.79 0.28 10.51
C LEU A 132 6.50 0.89 9.29
N LEU A 133 7.36 1.88 9.52
CA LEU A 133 8.17 2.49 8.47
C LEU A 133 9.04 1.46 7.75
N GLU A 134 9.76 0.61 8.49
CA GLU A 134 10.62 -0.45 7.92
C GLU A 134 9.80 -1.44 7.08
N ARG A 135 8.62 -1.85 7.56
CA ARG A 135 7.70 -2.71 6.80
C ARG A 135 7.23 -2.04 5.51
N GLY A 136 6.80 -0.78 5.60
CA GLY A 136 6.26 -0.05 4.47
C GLY A 136 7.31 0.23 3.39
N VAL A 137 8.51 0.64 3.80
CA VAL A 137 9.66 0.80 2.89
C VAL A 137 10.00 -0.53 2.23
N SER A 138 10.08 -1.62 2.99
CA SER A 138 10.40 -2.94 2.44
C SER A 138 9.40 -3.40 1.37
N ASP A 139 8.10 -3.12 1.54
CA ASP A 139 7.10 -3.45 0.52
C ASP A 139 7.22 -2.60 -0.74
N TYR A 140 7.53 -1.31 -0.58
CA TYR A 140 7.73 -0.43 -1.72
C TYR A 140 9.04 -0.73 -2.45
N GLU A 141 10.10 -1.11 -1.74
CA GLU A 141 11.36 -1.57 -2.35
C GLU A 141 11.13 -2.85 -3.16
N PHE A 142 10.33 -3.77 -2.63
CA PHE A 142 9.91 -4.96 -3.38
C PHE A 142 9.15 -4.57 -4.65
N ALA A 143 8.16 -3.68 -4.53
CA ALA A 143 7.34 -3.24 -5.66
C ALA A 143 8.19 -2.54 -6.73
N TYR A 144 9.06 -1.62 -6.32
CA TYR A 144 10.01 -0.94 -7.21
C TYR A 144 10.87 -1.91 -7.98
N LYS A 145 11.50 -2.88 -7.28
CA LYS A 145 12.34 -3.89 -7.93
C LYS A 145 11.55 -4.78 -8.89
N ALA A 146 10.34 -5.19 -8.52
CA ALA A 146 9.50 -6.03 -9.36
C ALA A 146 9.00 -5.30 -10.63
N GLN A 147 8.93 -3.97 -10.59
CA GLN A 147 8.44 -3.13 -11.68
C GLN A 147 9.57 -2.39 -12.43
N GLU A 148 10.84 -2.61 -12.06
CA GLU A 148 11.99 -1.83 -12.55
C GLU A 148 12.07 -1.76 -14.08
N SER A 149 11.81 -2.88 -14.77
CA SER A 149 11.86 -2.97 -16.23
C SER A 149 10.69 -2.29 -16.96
N VAL A 150 9.64 -1.90 -16.25
CA VAL A 150 8.42 -1.31 -16.81
C VAL A 150 8.07 0.05 -16.21
N LEU A 151 8.97 0.65 -15.42
CA LEU A 151 8.75 1.95 -14.77
C LEU A 151 8.36 3.05 -15.77
N ASP A 152 9.00 3.08 -16.94
CA ASP A 152 8.73 4.08 -17.98
C ASP A 152 7.35 3.93 -18.65
N GLN A 153 6.70 2.78 -18.46
CA GLN A 153 5.35 2.48 -18.96
C GLN A 153 4.27 2.80 -17.92
N MET A 154 4.65 3.06 -16.67
CA MET A 154 3.70 3.41 -15.61
C MET A 154 3.18 4.83 -15.79
N SER A 155 1.97 5.09 -15.29
CA SER A 155 1.48 6.46 -15.21
C SER A 155 2.36 7.29 -14.28
N GLY A 156 2.50 8.59 -14.56
CA GLY A 156 3.27 9.51 -13.71
C GLY A 156 2.81 9.48 -12.26
N HIS A 157 1.50 9.39 -12.03
CA HIS A 157 0.94 9.25 -10.69
C HIS A 157 1.37 7.96 -10.00
N ALA A 158 1.28 6.80 -10.67
CA ALA A 158 1.63 5.51 -10.06
C ALA A 158 3.12 5.44 -9.68
N ILE A 159 4.01 5.88 -10.57
CA ILE A 159 5.45 5.92 -10.25
C ILE A 159 5.77 7.02 -9.22
N GLY A 160 5.06 8.14 -9.25
CA GLY A 160 5.18 9.23 -8.28
C GLY A 160 4.88 8.77 -6.85
N GLU A 161 3.75 8.09 -6.63
CA GLU A 161 3.37 7.57 -5.32
C GLU A 161 4.38 6.54 -4.78
N LEU A 162 4.87 5.64 -5.64
CA LEU A 162 5.88 4.66 -5.27
C LEU A 162 7.19 5.34 -4.86
N LEU A 163 7.69 6.26 -5.68
CA LEU A 163 8.96 6.95 -5.44
C LEU A 163 8.89 7.89 -4.24
N VAL A 164 7.79 8.62 -4.03
CA VAL A 164 7.66 9.52 -2.88
C VAL A 164 7.56 8.73 -1.58
N GLY A 165 6.87 7.57 -1.57
CA GLY A 165 6.81 6.71 -0.38
C GLY A 165 8.17 6.13 -0.01
N LEU A 166 8.99 5.74 -1.00
CA LEU A 166 10.38 5.33 -0.77
C LEU A 166 11.22 6.49 -0.25
N ALA A 167 11.16 7.65 -0.90
CA ALA A 167 11.95 8.82 -0.55
C ALA A 167 11.65 9.30 0.88
N ASP A 168 10.36 9.50 1.22
CA ASP A 168 9.92 9.89 2.56
C ASP A 168 10.20 8.80 3.61
N GLY A 169 9.96 7.54 3.26
CA GLY A 169 10.22 6.41 4.14
C GLY A 169 11.70 6.31 4.54
N HIS A 170 12.61 6.33 3.57
CA HIS A 170 14.05 6.34 3.85
C HIS A 170 14.48 7.58 4.63
N ARG A 171 13.93 8.75 4.30
CA ARG A 171 14.21 9.99 5.04
C ARG A 171 13.86 9.84 6.52
N ARG A 172 12.66 9.33 6.82
CA ARG A 172 12.16 9.13 8.19
C ARG A 172 12.90 8.03 8.95
N LEU A 173 13.51 7.07 8.23
CA LEU A 173 14.39 6.05 8.81
C LEU A 173 15.81 6.55 9.11
N GLY A 174 16.19 7.73 8.61
CA GLY A 174 17.54 8.30 8.72
C GLY A 174 18.47 7.91 7.57
N ASN A 175 17.95 7.28 6.52
CA ASN A 175 18.71 6.78 5.37
C ASN A 175 18.85 7.88 4.30
N ALA A 176 19.62 8.94 4.61
CA ALA A 176 19.68 10.16 3.79
C ALA A 176 20.10 9.91 2.33
N ASP A 177 21.08 9.03 2.08
CA ASP A 177 21.53 8.73 0.72
C ASP A 177 20.43 8.08 -0.13
N GLN A 178 19.67 7.15 0.46
CA GLN A 178 18.54 6.52 -0.22
C GLN A 178 17.38 7.48 -0.43
N ALA A 179 17.08 8.32 0.56
CA ALA A 179 16.08 9.37 0.41
C ALA A 179 16.44 10.29 -0.77
N LYS A 180 17.68 10.79 -0.82
CA LYS A 180 18.19 11.61 -1.91
C LYS A 180 18.09 10.91 -3.26
N HIS A 181 18.46 9.62 -3.32
CA HIS A 181 18.36 8.81 -4.54
C HIS A 181 16.93 8.77 -5.09
N TYR A 182 15.94 8.49 -4.25
CA TYR A 182 14.54 8.42 -4.68
C TYR A 182 13.94 9.80 -4.98
N PHE A 183 14.31 10.86 -4.26
CA PHE A 183 13.91 12.22 -4.61
C PHE A 183 14.50 12.68 -5.97
N GLN A 184 15.72 12.27 -6.32
CA GLN A 184 16.28 12.53 -7.64
C GLN A 184 15.50 11.81 -8.76
N LYS A 185 15.11 10.55 -8.53
CA LYS A 185 14.23 9.83 -9.48
C LYS A 185 12.87 10.52 -9.60
N LEU A 186 12.29 10.96 -8.48
CA LEU A 186 11.01 11.67 -8.47
C LEU A 186 11.09 12.99 -9.24
N LEU A 187 12.18 13.74 -9.09
CA LEU A 187 12.44 14.96 -9.87
C LEU A 187 12.57 14.67 -11.38
N ALA A 188 13.14 13.53 -11.77
CA ALA A 188 13.23 13.12 -13.17
C ALA A 188 11.86 12.77 -13.78
N VAL A 189 10.90 12.27 -12.98
CA VAL A 189 9.49 12.12 -13.40
C VAL A 189 8.82 13.49 -13.58
N GLY A 190 9.24 14.49 -12.79
CA GLY A 190 8.79 15.88 -12.87
C GLY A 190 7.33 16.06 -12.45
N ALA A 191 6.67 17.10 -12.97
CA ALA A 191 5.30 17.47 -12.60
C ALA A 191 4.27 16.34 -12.71
N LYS A 192 4.49 15.36 -13.61
CA LYS A 192 3.61 14.20 -13.79
C LYS A 192 3.54 13.31 -12.55
N SER A 193 4.53 13.39 -11.66
CA SER A 193 4.55 12.65 -10.39
C SER A 193 3.52 13.16 -9.37
N GLY A 194 3.12 14.43 -9.45
CA GLY A 194 2.38 15.11 -8.40
C GLY A 194 3.22 15.53 -7.18
N HIS A 195 4.51 15.19 -7.14
CA HIS A 195 5.40 15.39 -5.98
C HIS A 195 6.72 16.08 -6.34
N GLU A 196 6.74 16.87 -7.43
CA GLU A 196 7.94 17.59 -7.89
C GLU A 196 8.40 18.65 -6.88
N ALA A 197 7.46 19.30 -6.19
CA ALA A 197 7.75 20.35 -5.22
C ALA A 197 8.49 19.79 -4.00
N GLU A 198 8.00 18.67 -3.47
CA GLU A 198 8.60 17.93 -2.36
C GLU A 198 10.01 17.43 -2.73
N ALA A 199 10.20 16.94 -3.96
CA ALA A 199 11.51 16.53 -4.44
C ALA A 199 12.50 17.69 -4.48
N LYS A 200 12.10 18.86 -4.99
CA LYS A 200 12.95 20.06 -5.01
C LYS A 200 13.28 20.54 -3.61
N GLU A 201 12.28 20.66 -2.75
CA GLU A 201 12.45 21.11 -1.36
C GLU A 201 13.45 20.24 -0.61
N TYR A 202 13.34 18.91 -0.71
CA TYR A 202 14.26 18.00 -0.05
C TYR A 202 15.68 18.09 -0.63
N LEU A 203 15.82 18.18 -1.95
CA LEU A 203 17.15 18.22 -2.58
C LEU A 203 17.88 19.55 -2.31
N GLU A 204 17.16 20.63 -2.07
CA GLU A 204 17.71 21.94 -1.70
C GLU A 204 18.02 22.05 -0.20
N THR A 205 17.15 21.53 0.67
CA THR A 205 17.22 21.80 2.12
C THR A 205 17.60 20.59 2.97
N GLY A 206 17.51 19.38 2.43
CA GLY A 206 17.64 18.13 3.19
C GLY A 206 16.43 17.81 4.09
N THR A 207 15.36 18.60 4.00
CA THR A 207 14.17 18.47 4.85
C THR A 207 12.88 18.66 4.06
N LEU A 208 11.73 18.32 4.66
CA LEU A 208 10.40 18.62 4.12
C LEU A 208 9.60 19.40 5.16
N GLY A 209 8.99 20.51 4.75
CA GLY A 209 8.15 21.35 5.61
C GLY A 209 6.79 20.74 5.95
N LYS A 210 6.35 19.73 5.20
CA LYS A 210 5.09 19.00 5.45
C LYS A 210 5.28 17.49 5.29
N PRO A 211 4.54 16.66 6.04
CA PRO A 211 4.50 15.22 5.78
C PRO A 211 3.91 14.93 4.40
N VAL A 212 4.54 14.02 3.66
CA VAL A 212 3.97 13.46 2.42
C VAL A 212 2.74 12.63 2.78
N ARG A 213 1.64 12.80 2.03
CA ARG A 213 0.38 12.06 2.23
C ARG A 213 -0.19 11.61 0.90
N CYS A 214 -0.45 10.31 0.77
CA CYS A 214 -1.10 9.74 -0.42
C CYS A 214 -2.55 10.23 -0.58
N VAL A 215 -3.29 10.40 0.53
CA VAL A 215 -4.72 10.78 0.49
C VAL A 215 -4.96 12.17 -0.10
N GLY A 216 -4.01 13.11 0.04
CA GLY A 216 -4.17 14.48 -0.47
C GLY A 216 -4.24 14.59 -2.00
N CYS A 217 -3.81 13.56 -2.73
CA CYS A 217 -3.93 13.47 -4.18
C CYS A 217 -5.29 12.92 -4.64
N HIS A 218 -6.05 12.26 -3.75
CA HIS A 218 -7.33 11.61 -4.06
C HIS A 218 -8.57 12.39 -3.58
N THR A 219 -8.38 13.62 -3.11
CA THR A 219 -9.43 14.53 -2.63
C THR A 219 -9.68 15.72 -3.57
N ARG A 220 -9.15 15.70 -4.80
CA ARG A 220 -9.27 16.78 -5.78
C ARG A 220 -10.26 16.44 -6.87
#